data_AF-A0AAD5QT05-F1
#
_entry.id   AF-A0AAD5QT05-F1
#
_cell.length_a   1.000
_cell.length_b   1.000
_cell.length_c   1.000
_cell.angle_alpha   90.00
_cell.angle_beta   90.00
_cell.angle_gamma   90.00
#
_symmetry.space_group_name_H-M   'P 1'
#
loop_
_entity.id
_entity.type
_entity.pdbx_description
1 polymer ?
#
loop_
_entity_poly.entity_id
_entity_poly.type
_entity_poly.pdbx_seq_one_letter_code
_entity_poly.pdbx_strand_id
1 'polypeptide(L)'
;MLLRRKISQKFCETILSQVHLSPLPAHIAPVLWEFDHVMNLYPLPDVLIVADKFRSFAEIQAETVVCNPGSFSSGSFGFHVYLPYERKIEDSAIDLPV
;
A
#
# COMPACT_ATOMS: atom_id res chain seq x y z
N MET A 1 -26.24 9.73 -8.62
CA MET A 1 -25.73 8.34 -8.70
C MET A 1 -24.21 8.38 -8.64
N LEU A 2 -23.65 8.78 -7.49
CA LEU A 2 -22.20 8.92 -7.29
C LEU A 2 -21.60 7.54 -7.05
N LEU A 3 -20.75 7.09 -7.98
CA LEU A 3 -20.00 5.84 -7.88
C LEU A 3 -19.21 5.85 -6.54
N ARG A 4 -19.58 4.99 -5.58
CA ARG A 4 -18.81 4.80 -4.35
C ARG A 4 -17.47 4.14 -4.71
N ARG A 5 -16.47 4.93 -5.08
CA ARG A 5 -15.10 4.44 -5.33
C ARG A 5 -14.58 3.75 -4.06
N LYS A 6 -13.94 2.59 -4.22
CA LYS A 6 -13.40 1.79 -3.10
C LYS A 6 -12.33 2.61 -2.37
N ILE A 7 -12.25 2.44 -1.05
CA ILE A 7 -11.29 3.15 -0.18
C ILE A 7 -9.84 2.90 -0.64
N SER A 8 -9.52 1.68 -1.07
CA SER A 8 -8.20 1.30 -1.61
C SER A 8 -7.77 2.21 -2.77
N GLN A 9 -8.67 2.44 -3.73
CA GLN A 9 -8.37 3.26 -4.91
C GLN A 9 -8.12 4.72 -4.55
N LYS A 10 -8.92 5.30 -3.64
CA LYS A 10 -8.71 6.67 -3.17
C LYS A 10 -7.42 6.82 -2.37
N PHE A 11 -7.08 5.81 -1.57
CA PHE A 11 -5.83 5.78 -0.84
C PHE A 11 -4.63 5.79 -1.80
N CYS A 12 -4.64 4.94 -2.84
CA CYS A 12 -3.61 4.93 -3.87
C CYS A 12 -3.51 6.28 -4.59
N GLU A 13 -4.64 6.89 -4.95
CA GLU A 13 -4.65 8.20 -5.61
C GLU A 13 -4.02 9.27 -4.70
N THR A 14 -4.34 9.25 -3.41
CA THR A 14 -3.85 10.21 -2.44
C THR A 14 -2.34 10.07 -2.26
N ILE A 15 -1.85 8.86 -1.98
CA ILE A 15 -0.44 8.64 -1.63
C ILE A 15 0.49 8.95 -2.82
N LEU A 16 0.08 8.54 -4.04
CA LEU A 16 0.85 8.79 -5.26
C LEU A 16 0.79 10.26 -5.67
N SER A 17 -0.34 10.95 -5.46
CA SER A 17 -0.46 12.38 -5.81
C SER A 17 0.29 13.29 -4.82
N GLN A 18 0.35 12.90 -3.55
CA GLN A 18 1.09 13.66 -2.53
C GLN A 18 2.59 13.36 -2.56
N VAL A 19 2.99 12.25 -3.19
CA VAL A 19 4.40 11.87 -3.38
C VAL A 19 5.15 11.80 -2.04
N HIS A 20 4.46 11.41 -0.97
CA HIS A 20 5.03 11.32 0.38
C HIS A 20 4.34 10.19 1.15
N LEU A 21 5.10 9.39 1.87
CA LEU A 21 4.57 8.26 2.67
C LEU A 21 3.71 8.71 3.86
N SER A 22 3.92 9.94 4.34
CA SER A 22 3.14 10.54 5.44
C SER A 22 2.64 11.92 5.06
N PRO A 23 1.62 12.04 4.18
CA PRO A 23 1.10 13.33 3.74
C PRO A 23 0.07 13.87 4.75
N LEU A 24 0.48 13.93 6.01
CA LEU A 24 -0.36 14.27 7.15
C LEU A 24 0.33 15.35 7.99
N PRO A 25 -0.42 16.19 8.70
CA PRO A 25 0.14 17.13 9.65
C PRO A 25 1.02 16.43 10.71
N ALA A 26 2.12 17.06 11.10
CA ALA A 26 3.09 16.50 12.05
C ALA A 26 2.49 16.17 13.44
N HIS A 27 1.38 16.82 13.83
CA HIS A 27 0.69 16.49 15.09
C HIS A 27 -0.11 15.18 15.03
N ILE A 28 -0.38 14.65 13.83
CA ILE A 28 -1.06 13.36 13.61
C ILE A 28 -0.03 12.26 13.30
N ALA A 29 0.93 12.56 12.43
CA ALA A 29 1.98 11.64 12.03
C ALA A 29 3.34 12.34 12.14
N PRO A 30 3.97 12.32 13.32
CA PRO A 30 5.27 12.95 13.53
C PRO A 30 6.34 12.30 12.66
N VAL A 31 7.10 13.14 11.94
CA VAL A 31 8.28 12.73 11.17
C VAL A 31 9.49 13.43 11.76
N LEU A 32 10.59 12.70 11.91
CA LEU A 32 11.86 13.31 12.30
C LEU A 32 12.34 14.18 11.13
N TRP A 33 12.35 15.48 11.34
CA TRP A 33 12.68 16.52 10.35
C TRP A 33 13.93 16.25 9.50
N GLU A 34 15.01 15.74 10.11
CA GLU A 34 16.28 15.40 9.44
C GLU A 34 16.12 14.26 8.41
N PHE A 35 15.08 13.43 8.53
CA PHE A 35 14.83 12.24 7.71
C PHE A 35 13.55 12.34 6.86
N ASP A 36 12.93 13.51 6.78
CA ASP A 36 11.71 13.72 5.97
C ASP A 36 11.91 13.32 4.49
N HIS A 37 13.10 13.59 3.96
CA HIS A 37 13.48 13.22 2.58
C HIS A 37 13.40 11.71 2.29
N VAL A 38 13.52 10.84 3.29
CA VAL A 38 13.45 9.37 3.13
C VAL A 38 11.99 8.93 2.89
N MET A 39 11.02 9.73 3.33
CA MET A 39 9.59 9.45 3.16
C MET A 39 9.05 9.95 1.81
N ASN A 40 9.89 10.61 1.00
CA ASN A 40 9.52 11.11 -0.31
C ASN A 40 9.41 9.97 -1.34
N LEU A 41 8.38 10.02 -2.17
CA LEU A 41 8.11 9.04 -3.22
C LEU A 41 8.47 9.57 -4.62
N TYR A 42 9.28 10.62 -4.72
CA TYR A 42 9.73 11.14 -6.01
C TYR A 42 11.15 10.67 -6.34
N PRO A 43 11.38 10.02 -7.50
CA PRO A 43 10.39 9.59 -8.50
C PRO A 43 9.51 8.44 -7.99
N LEU A 44 8.31 8.28 -8.58
CA LEU A 44 7.38 7.23 -8.18
C LEU A 44 8.02 5.84 -8.30
N PRO A 45 7.86 4.96 -7.30
CA PRO A 45 8.44 3.62 -7.35
C PRO A 45 7.65 2.71 -8.31
N ASP A 46 8.26 1.61 -8.75
CA ASP A 46 7.54 0.56 -9.50
C ASP A 46 6.49 -0.15 -8.63
N VAL A 47 6.79 -0.31 -7.34
CA VAL A 47 5.92 -0.95 -6.35
C VAL A 47 5.98 -0.22 -5.01
N LEU A 48 4.81 0.04 -4.42
CA LEU A 48 4.64 0.59 -3.08
C LEU A 48 3.85 -0.41 -2.22
N ILE A 49 4.46 -0.88 -1.13
CA ILE A 49 3.86 -1.83 -0.18
C ILE A 49 3.60 -1.09 1.15
N VAL A 50 2.32 -0.90 1.52
CA VAL A 50 1.95 -0.09 2.71
C VAL A 50 1.73 -0.93 3.98
N ALA A 51 1.55 -2.26 3.85
CA ALA A 51 1.51 -3.22 4.96
C ALA A 51 0.75 -2.74 6.23
N ASP A 52 -0.50 -2.34 6.06
CA ASP A 52 -1.38 -1.87 7.13
C ASP A 52 -2.43 -2.94 7.51
N LYS A 53 -3.04 -2.81 8.68
CA LYS A 53 -4.13 -3.66 9.21
C LYS A 53 -5.42 -3.58 8.39
N PHE A 54 -5.52 -2.66 7.43
CA PHE A 54 -6.65 -2.59 6.51
C PHE A 54 -6.78 -3.89 5.68
N ARG A 55 -7.93 -4.06 5.01
CA ARG A 55 -8.17 -5.22 4.15
C ARG A 55 -7.13 -5.29 3.03
N SER A 56 -6.77 -6.51 2.64
CA SER A 56 -5.84 -6.76 1.54
C SER A 56 -6.32 -6.11 0.24
N PHE A 57 -5.41 -5.48 -0.49
CA PHE A 57 -5.66 -4.93 -1.82
C PHE A 57 -4.37 -4.83 -2.64
N ALA A 58 -4.51 -4.92 -3.96
CA ALA A 58 -3.47 -4.56 -4.91
C ALA A 58 -4.12 -3.78 -6.06
N GLU A 59 -3.61 -2.61 -6.37
CA GLU A 59 -4.11 -1.71 -7.41
C GLU A 59 -2.92 -1.16 -8.21
N ILE A 60 -3.13 -0.88 -9.49
CA ILE A 60 -2.12 -0.22 -10.33
C ILE A 60 -2.61 1.19 -10.65
N GLN A 61 -1.79 2.19 -10.31
CA GLN A 61 -2.06 3.60 -10.61
C GLN A 61 -0.76 4.32 -10.94
N ALA A 62 -0.78 5.22 -11.94
CA ALA A 62 0.39 5.97 -12.38
C ALA A 62 1.64 5.08 -12.60
N GLU A 63 1.44 3.90 -13.20
CA GLU A 63 2.48 2.88 -13.45
C GLU A 63 3.12 2.25 -12.19
N THR A 64 2.71 2.67 -10.99
CA THR A 64 3.08 2.08 -9.71
C THR A 64 2.07 1.02 -9.28
N VAL A 65 2.56 -0.15 -8.88
CA VAL A 65 1.77 -1.15 -8.17
C VAL A 65 1.67 -0.73 -6.70
N VAL A 66 0.49 -0.40 -6.20
CA VAL A 66 0.26 -0.11 -4.78
C VAL A 66 -0.47 -1.26 -4.15
N CYS A 67 0.11 -1.88 -3.12
CA CYS A 67 -0.52 -3.00 -2.44
C CYS A 67 -0.43 -2.92 -0.92
N ASN A 68 -1.38 -3.60 -0.29
CA ASN A 68 -1.40 -3.87 1.12
C ASN A 68 -1.72 -5.36 1.32
N PRO A 69 -0.80 -6.18 1.85
CA PRO A 69 -1.07 -7.58 2.15
C PRO A 69 -2.12 -7.78 3.25
N GLY A 70 -2.39 -6.75 4.06
CA GLY A 70 -3.25 -6.85 5.22
C GLY A 70 -2.58 -7.53 6.41
N SER A 71 -3.35 -7.76 7.48
CA SER A 71 -2.85 -8.39 8.70
C SER A 71 -2.66 -9.90 8.52
N PHE A 72 -1.41 -10.37 8.62
CA PHE A 72 -1.08 -11.80 8.52
C PHE A 72 -1.72 -12.64 9.65
N SER A 73 -1.66 -12.14 10.89
CA SER A 73 -2.06 -12.91 12.08
C SER A 73 -3.57 -12.91 12.37
N SER A 74 -4.33 -11.99 11.77
CA SER A 74 -5.75 -11.79 12.11
C SER A 74 -6.72 -12.55 11.19
N GLY A 75 -6.22 -13.41 10.31
CA GLY A 75 -7.01 -14.11 9.29
C GLY A 75 -6.41 -15.44 8.84
N SER A 76 -6.55 -15.76 7.57
CA SER A 76 -6.11 -17.02 6.93
C SER A 76 -4.61 -17.07 6.62
N PHE A 77 -3.77 -16.38 7.40
CA PHE A 77 -2.33 -16.26 7.13
C PHE A 77 -2.04 -15.81 5.68
N GLY A 78 -2.78 -14.81 5.22
CA GLY A 78 -2.70 -14.26 3.87
C GLY A 78 -1.47 -13.39 3.67
N PHE A 79 -0.82 -13.50 2.52
CA PHE A 79 0.34 -12.71 2.12
C PHE A 79 0.35 -12.48 0.60
N HIS A 80 1.11 -11.48 0.17
CA HIS A 80 1.30 -11.17 -1.24
C HIS A 80 2.62 -11.72 -1.77
N VAL A 81 2.60 -12.19 -3.02
CA VAL A 81 3.79 -12.53 -3.80
C VAL A 81 3.89 -11.55 -4.95
N TYR A 82 4.97 -10.76 -5.00
CA TYR A 82 5.24 -9.87 -6.13
C TYR A 82 6.08 -10.60 -7.17
N LEU A 83 5.61 -10.60 -8.43
CA LEU A 83 6.30 -11.15 -9.59
C LEU A 83 6.92 -9.97 -10.39
N PRO A 84 8.24 -9.70 -10.26
CA PRO A 84 8.84 -8.48 -10.79
C PRO A 84 8.77 -8.38 -12.32
N TYR A 85 8.97 -9.49 -13.01
CA TYR A 85 8.92 -9.54 -14.47
C TYR A 85 7.53 -9.17 -15.02
N GLU A 86 6.46 -9.57 -14.33
CA GLU A 86 5.08 -9.33 -14.74
C GLU A 86 4.48 -8.05 -14.12
N ARG A 87 5.20 -7.41 -13.19
CA ARG A 87 4.71 -6.31 -12.35
C ARG A 87 3.36 -6.63 -11.70
N LYS A 88 3.20 -7.87 -11.23
CA LYS A 88 1.93 -8.42 -10.74
C LYS A 88 2.04 -8.86 -9.28
N ILE A 89 0.96 -8.71 -8.54
CA ILE A 89 0.79 -9.26 -7.19
C ILE A 89 -0.12 -10.49 -7.27
N GLU A 90 0.27 -11.56 -6.59
CA GLU A 90 -0.53 -12.75 -6.37
C GLU A 90 -0.85 -12.91 -4.89
N ASP A 91 -2.11 -13.24 -4.59
CA ASP A 91 -2.56 -13.53 -3.24
C ASP A 91 -2.28 -14.98 -2.89
N SER A 92 -1.72 -15.22 -1.70
CA SER A 92 -1.43 -16.54 -1.17
C SER A 92 -1.83 -16.61 0.30
N ALA A 93 -2.12 -17.82 0.78
CA ALA A 93 -2.52 -18.06 2.16
C ALA A 93 -1.94 -19.40 2.63
N ILE A 94 -1.66 -19.50 3.93
CA ILE A 94 -1.24 -20.76 4.54
C ILE A 94 -2.45 -21.43 5.16
N ASP A 95 -2.82 -22.60 4.63
CA ASP A 95 -3.80 -23.48 5.26
C ASP A 95 -3.12 -24.23 6.40
N LEU A 96 -3.47 -23.89 7.64
CA LEU A 96 -3.04 -24.70 8.78
C LEU A 96 -3.89 -25.98 8.82
N PRO A 97 -3.27 -27.18 8.90
CA PRO A 97 -4.01 -28.39 9.20
C PRO A 97 -4.63 -28.26 10.59
N VAL A 98 -5.95 -28.46 10.65
CA VAL A 98 -6.76 -28.44 11.89
C VAL A 98 -6.38 -29.61 12.79
#